data_AF-A0A9X4QWX7-F1
#
_entry.id   AF-A0A9X4QWX7-F1
#
_cell.length_a   1.000
_cell.length_b   1.000
_cell.length_c   1.000
_cell.angle_alpha   90.00
_cell.angle_beta   90.00
_cell.angle_gamma   90.00
#
_symmetry.space_group_name_H-M   'P 1'
#
loop_
_entity.id
_entity.type
_entity.pdbx_description
1 polymer ?
#
loop_
_entity_poly.entity_id
_entity_poly.type
_entity_poly.pdbx_seq_one_letter_code
_entity_poly.pdbx_strand_id
1 'polypeptide(L)'
;MFGTPEIHTLLRMMNEEDLADPAFDMLEYHTKNHPGLKDFSLFRALRTLADKLAPPALSTIEHIRRMSFVQHELTRLTVEAYRRNRHYTGGLLFWMYNDCWPASGWSLVDYYGYPKGGYYGFQKAARPVIASIEKNEEAGTYACWVCSDKPEVIRGTATLRVLTLGSLAEDAAVWSRSFDFAAGAGASIEAASIPAAELDALLDHGRVLIMDIAGEFGEDRCIYFAGLPAEMQLAPSGLRIESRAGGPRVGSVTVTADRYAKAVHLHGAFVFSDNYFDLLPGERRTIAYRSLEAAAYSGEPEDEAGGGVRDGVEVRDEAGDGMRDEAGGGVHDEAGDAGAGAQAGEAPAIELIAWN
;
A
#
# COMPACT_ATOMS: atom_id res chain seq x y z
N MET A 1 -12.59 4.34 -6.04
CA MET A 1 -11.22 4.58 -6.52
C MET A 1 -10.73 3.32 -7.17
N PHE A 2 -9.96 3.43 -8.25
CA PHE A 2 -9.51 2.29 -9.03
C PHE A 2 -8.02 2.44 -9.32
N GLY A 3 -7.33 1.31 -9.44
CA GLY A 3 -5.89 1.23 -9.63
C GLY A 3 -5.49 -0.04 -10.35
N THR A 4 -4.25 -0.06 -10.81
CA THR A 4 -3.63 -1.22 -11.45
C THR A 4 -3.04 -2.17 -10.40
N PRO A 5 -3.03 -3.49 -10.65
CA PRO A 5 -2.13 -4.40 -9.94
C PRO A 5 -0.65 -4.00 -10.10
N GLU A 6 0.20 -4.55 -9.25
CA GLU A 6 1.65 -4.40 -9.38
C GLU A 6 2.18 -5.09 -10.65
N ILE A 7 3.30 -4.61 -11.19
CA ILE A 7 3.87 -5.11 -12.46
C ILE A 7 4.11 -6.63 -12.45
N HIS A 8 4.56 -7.20 -11.33
CA HIS A 8 4.79 -8.64 -11.21
C HIS A 8 3.48 -9.45 -11.26
N THR A 9 2.34 -8.87 -10.89
CA THR A 9 1.02 -9.48 -11.11
C THR A 9 0.61 -9.36 -12.57
N LEU A 10 0.83 -8.20 -13.18
CA LEU A 10 0.49 -8.00 -14.60
C LEU A 10 1.26 -8.98 -15.49
N LEU A 11 2.56 -9.20 -15.22
CA LEU A 11 3.40 -10.17 -15.93
C LEU A 11 2.90 -11.62 -15.86
N ARG A 12 1.97 -11.95 -14.96
CA ARG A 12 1.33 -13.28 -14.92
C ARG A 12 0.19 -13.43 -15.94
N MET A 13 -0.29 -12.33 -16.53
CA MET A 13 -1.43 -12.33 -17.46
C MET A 13 -1.15 -11.66 -18.81
N MET A 14 -0.04 -10.94 -18.93
CA MET A 14 0.41 -10.29 -20.15
C MET A 14 1.93 -10.31 -20.23
N ASN A 15 2.49 -10.25 -21.43
CA ASN A 15 3.94 -10.30 -21.61
C ASN A 15 4.58 -8.89 -21.50
N GLU A 16 5.90 -8.80 -21.63
CA GLU A 16 6.61 -7.52 -21.54
C GLU A 16 6.28 -6.55 -22.69
N GLU A 17 5.98 -7.07 -23.90
CA GLU A 17 5.56 -6.25 -25.04
C GLU A 17 4.19 -5.62 -24.79
N ASP A 18 3.25 -6.39 -24.24
CA ASP A 18 1.92 -5.92 -23.83
C ASP A 18 1.99 -4.82 -22.77
N LEU A 19 2.94 -4.94 -21.83
CA LEU A 19 3.16 -3.93 -20.79
C LEU A 19 3.88 -2.68 -21.30
N ALA A 20 4.67 -2.81 -22.35
CA ALA A 20 5.35 -1.70 -23.00
C ALA A 20 4.45 -0.96 -23.99
N ASP A 21 3.33 -1.56 -24.42
CA ASP A 21 2.40 -1.00 -25.39
C ASP A 21 1.86 0.38 -24.97
N PRO A 22 2.17 1.46 -25.70
CA PRO A 22 1.68 2.81 -25.37
C PRO A 22 0.17 2.98 -25.62
N ALA A 23 -0.48 2.06 -26.33
CA ALA A 23 -1.94 2.03 -26.47
C ALA A 23 -2.63 1.46 -25.22
N PHE A 24 -1.91 0.66 -24.42
CA PHE A 24 -2.40 -0.05 -23.24
C PHE A 24 -3.54 -1.04 -23.56
N ASP A 25 -3.57 -1.61 -24.76
CA ASP A 25 -4.72 -2.41 -25.24
C ASP A 25 -5.01 -3.60 -24.29
N MET A 26 -3.97 -4.30 -23.87
CA MET A 26 -4.10 -5.45 -22.96
C MET A 26 -4.46 -5.03 -21.53
N LEU A 27 -4.01 -3.87 -21.07
CA LEU A 27 -4.38 -3.34 -19.76
C LEU A 27 -5.83 -2.83 -19.75
N GLU A 28 -6.28 -2.18 -20.82
CA GLU A 28 -7.67 -1.74 -20.98
C GLU A 28 -8.61 -2.95 -21.08
N TYR A 29 -8.22 -4.02 -21.79
CA TYR A 29 -8.99 -5.27 -21.82
C TYR A 29 -9.22 -5.87 -20.41
N HIS A 30 -8.20 -5.79 -19.56
CA HIS A 30 -8.24 -6.21 -18.15
C HIS A 30 -8.79 -5.15 -17.19
N THR A 31 -9.34 -4.04 -17.72
CA THR A 31 -10.06 -3.02 -16.96
C THR A 31 -11.54 -3.06 -17.35
N LYS A 32 -12.34 -3.90 -16.67
CA LYS A 32 -13.75 -4.05 -17.03
C LYS A 32 -14.51 -2.73 -16.89
N ASN A 33 -15.12 -2.33 -17.98
CA ASN A 33 -15.92 -1.13 -18.06
C ASN A 33 -17.42 -1.46 -17.94
N HIS A 34 -18.19 -0.55 -17.34
CA HIS A 34 -19.64 -0.67 -17.34
C HIS A 34 -20.17 -0.43 -18.77
N PRO A 35 -21.02 -1.29 -19.35
CA PRO A 35 -21.48 -1.15 -20.74
C PRO A 35 -22.21 0.17 -21.05
N GLY A 36 -22.75 0.83 -20.03
CA GLY A 36 -23.35 2.17 -20.13
C GLY A 36 -22.35 3.33 -20.23
N LEU A 37 -21.08 3.13 -19.87
CA LEU A 37 -20.01 4.13 -19.97
C LEU A 37 -19.34 4.06 -21.34
N LYS A 38 -20.03 4.54 -22.37
CA LYS A 38 -19.59 4.42 -23.77
C LYS A 38 -18.47 5.39 -24.13
N ASP A 39 -18.52 6.62 -23.63
CA ASP A 39 -17.59 7.70 -24.04
C ASP A 39 -16.38 7.85 -23.10
N PHE A 40 -16.48 7.31 -21.88
CA PHE A 40 -15.46 7.43 -20.85
C PHE A 40 -15.34 6.14 -20.04
N SER A 41 -14.44 5.26 -20.49
CA SER A 41 -14.19 3.98 -19.83
C SER A 41 -13.54 4.16 -18.45
N LEU A 42 -13.68 3.14 -17.60
CA LEU A 42 -12.97 3.08 -16.32
C LEU A 42 -11.44 3.21 -16.51
N PHE A 43 -10.90 2.58 -17.56
CA PHE A 43 -9.49 2.71 -17.93
C PHE A 43 -9.14 4.15 -18.29
N ARG A 44 -9.94 4.81 -19.15
CA ARG A 44 -9.74 6.21 -19.50
C ARG A 44 -9.80 7.13 -18.28
N ALA A 45 -10.69 6.85 -17.32
CA ALA A 45 -10.74 7.55 -16.06
C ALA A 45 -9.45 7.39 -15.25
N LEU A 46 -8.92 6.16 -15.19
CA LEU A 46 -7.69 5.84 -14.46
C LEU A 46 -6.48 6.56 -15.06
N ARG A 47 -6.34 6.47 -16.38
CA ARG A 47 -5.30 7.18 -17.12
C ARG A 47 -5.39 8.69 -16.93
N THR A 48 -6.59 9.25 -17.06
CA THR A 48 -6.81 10.70 -16.89
C THR A 48 -6.46 11.17 -15.47
N LEU A 49 -6.76 10.38 -14.45
CA LEU A 49 -6.40 10.71 -13.08
C LEU A 49 -4.89 10.62 -12.86
N ALA A 50 -4.22 9.60 -13.41
CA ALA A 50 -2.76 9.49 -13.36
C ALA A 50 -2.09 10.70 -14.04
N ASP A 51 -2.51 11.05 -15.25
CA ASP A 51 -2.00 12.19 -16.02
C ASP A 51 -2.16 13.54 -15.29
N LYS A 52 -3.21 13.68 -14.47
CA LYS A 52 -3.49 14.91 -13.72
C LYS A 52 -2.81 14.97 -12.36
N LEU A 53 -2.74 13.84 -11.65
CA LEU A 53 -2.33 13.80 -10.25
C LEU A 53 -0.86 13.45 -10.07
N ALA A 54 -0.22 12.82 -11.06
CA ALA A 54 1.19 12.44 -11.00
C ALA A 54 2.02 13.22 -12.04
N PRO A 55 3.33 13.43 -11.76
CA PRO A 55 4.29 13.89 -12.77
C PRO A 55 4.23 13.05 -14.05
N PRO A 56 4.55 13.64 -15.22
CA PRO A 56 4.57 12.93 -16.49
C PRO A 56 5.44 11.67 -16.42
N ALA A 57 4.88 10.54 -16.86
CA ALA A 57 5.59 9.29 -16.91
C ALA A 57 6.60 9.26 -18.08
N LEU A 58 7.79 8.69 -17.84
CA LEU A 58 8.85 8.52 -18.85
C LEU A 58 8.68 7.22 -19.65
N SER A 59 7.80 6.31 -19.22
CA SER A 59 7.52 5.03 -19.88
C SER A 59 6.09 4.54 -19.58
N THR A 60 5.62 3.57 -20.37
CA THR A 60 4.34 2.88 -20.15
C THR A 60 4.28 2.23 -18.75
N ILE A 61 5.36 1.57 -18.33
CA ILE A 61 5.48 0.98 -16.98
C ILE A 61 5.36 2.04 -15.89
N GLU A 62 6.03 3.17 -16.06
CA GLU A 62 5.93 4.25 -15.08
C GLU A 62 4.51 4.81 -15.03
N HIS A 63 3.82 4.92 -16.16
CA HIS A 63 2.42 5.33 -16.22
C HIS A 63 1.55 4.36 -15.40
N ILE A 64 1.72 3.05 -15.57
CA ILE A 64 1.03 2.03 -14.76
C ILE A 64 1.30 2.24 -13.27
N ARG A 65 2.56 2.47 -12.86
CA ARG A 65 2.89 2.78 -11.46
C ARG A 65 2.19 4.05 -10.95
N ARG A 66 2.03 5.08 -11.80
CA ARG A 66 1.25 6.28 -11.45
C ARG A 66 -0.23 5.97 -11.23
N MET A 67 -0.81 5.07 -12.03
CA MET A 67 -2.19 4.59 -11.83
C MET A 67 -2.36 3.90 -10.47
N SER A 68 -1.40 3.07 -10.04
CA SER A 68 -1.40 2.47 -8.69
C SER A 68 -1.28 3.53 -7.57
N PHE A 69 -0.40 4.52 -7.73
CA PHE A 69 -0.28 5.61 -6.75
C PHE A 69 -1.55 6.44 -6.63
N VAL A 70 -2.23 6.74 -7.73
CA VAL A 70 -3.49 7.49 -7.68
C VAL A 70 -4.52 6.76 -6.83
N GLN A 71 -4.59 5.43 -6.93
CA GLN A 71 -5.46 4.64 -6.05
C GLN A 71 -5.07 4.80 -4.58
N HIS A 72 -3.77 4.74 -4.26
CA HIS A 72 -3.26 4.99 -2.91
C HIS A 72 -3.75 6.35 -2.37
N GLU A 73 -3.44 7.41 -3.11
CA GLU A 73 -3.63 8.78 -2.63
C GLU A 73 -5.10 9.14 -2.47
N LEU A 74 -5.93 8.79 -3.46
CA LEU A 74 -7.37 9.01 -3.34
C LEU A 74 -7.94 8.20 -2.16
N THR A 75 -7.45 6.98 -1.92
CA THR A 75 -8.00 6.10 -0.87
C THR A 75 -7.70 6.68 0.49
N ARG A 76 -6.44 7.09 0.69
CA ARG A 76 -6.00 7.83 1.86
C ARG A 76 -6.86 9.07 2.10
N LEU A 77 -6.96 9.97 1.11
CA LEU A 77 -7.71 11.23 1.23
C LEU A 77 -9.18 11.01 1.57
N THR A 78 -9.81 10.00 0.94
CA THR A 78 -11.21 9.67 1.18
C THR A 78 -11.42 9.19 2.61
N VAL A 79 -10.62 8.22 3.07
CA VAL A 79 -10.73 7.67 4.43
C VAL A 79 -10.46 8.77 5.47
N GLU A 80 -9.43 9.60 5.28
CA GLU A 80 -9.15 10.74 6.15
C GLU A 80 -10.33 11.71 6.25
N ALA A 81 -10.94 12.08 5.11
CA ALA A 81 -12.09 12.99 5.09
C ALA A 81 -13.28 12.44 5.88
N TYR A 82 -13.61 11.15 5.72
CA TYR A 82 -14.68 10.53 6.50
C TYR A 82 -14.34 10.45 8.00
N ARG A 83 -13.07 10.24 8.36
CA ARG A 83 -12.64 10.21 9.77
C ARG A 83 -12.68 11.58 10.43
N ARG A 84 -12.33 12.66 9.72
CA ARG A 84 -12.55 14.03 10.21
C ARG A 84 -14.03 14.30 10.48
N ASN A 85 -14.89 13.81 9.57
CA ASN A 85 -16.34 13.99 9.64
C ASN A 85 -17.07 12.89 10.44
N ARG A 86 -16.45 12.36 11.50
CA ARG A 86 -17.00 11.27 12.33
C ARG A 86 -18.37 11.58 12.93
N HIS A 87 -18.64 12.85 13.24
CA HIS A 87 -19.93 13.28 13.78
C HIS A 87 -21.09 13.05 12.79
N TYR A 88 -20.80 12.96 11.49
CA TYR A 88 -21.74 12.68 10.42
C TYR A 88 -21.62 11.24 9.89
N THR A 89 -20.40 10.67 9.90
CA THR A 89 -20.09 9.35 9.34
C THR A 89 -19.73 8.34 10.42
N GLY A 90 -20.59 7.32 10.62
CA GLY A 90 -20.39 6.25 11.61
C GLY A 90 -19.58 5.03 11.13
N GLY A 91 -19.17 5.00 9.86
CA GLY A 91 -18.38 3.89 9.31
C GLY A 91 -18.13 4.04 7.82
N LEU A 92 -17.13 3.32 7.32
CA LEU A 92 -16.75 3.32 5.91
C LEU A 92 -16.52 1.88 5.43
N LEU A 93 -17.28 1.48 4.41
CA LEU A 93 -17.11 0.21 3.72
C LEU A 93 -16.61 0.50 2.31
N PHE A 94 -15.43 -0.02 1.98
CA PHE A 94 -14.77 0.26 0.73
C PHE A 94 -15.16 -0.75 -0.35
N TRP A 95 -15.61 -0.26 -1.50
CA TRP A 95 -15.72 -1.07 -2.72
C TRP A 95 -14.39 -1.00 -3.50
N MET A 96 -13.62 -2.07 -3.63
CA MET A 96 -13.83 -3.43 -3.08
C MET A 96 -12.55 -3.99 -2.47
N TYR A 97 -12.65 -5.08 -1.72
CA TYR A 97 -11.48 -5.66 -1.05
C TYR A 97 -10.58 -6.43 -2.03
N ASN A 98 -11.14 -7.40 -2.75
CA ASN A 98 -10.40 -8.35 -3.59
C ASN A 98 -10.90 -8.37 -5.05
N ASP A 99 -10.13 -8.96 -5.96
CA ASP A 99 -10.58 -9.30 -7.32
C ASP A 99 -10.95 -10.78 -7.46
N CYS A 100 -11.83 -11.09 -8.42
CA CYS A 100 -12.16 -12.47 -8.82
C CYS A 100 -11.38 -12.98 -10.06
N TRP A 101 -10.59 -12.11 -10.68
CA TRP A 101 -9.72 -12.40 -11.82
C TRP A 101 -8.61 -11.32 -11.91
N PRO A 102 -7.49 -11.56 -12.60
CA PRO A 102 -6.44 -10.56 -12.76
C PRO A 102 -6.96 -9.30 -13.47
N ALA A 103 -7.07 -8.18 -12.74
CA ALA A 103 -7.73 -6.98 -13.27
C ALA A 103 -7.26 -5.68 -12.63
N SER A 104 -7.36 -4.62 -13.42
CA SER A 104 -7.37 -3.24 -12.93
C SER A 104 -8.79 -2.85 -12.55
N GLY A 105 -8.94 -2.16 -11.43
CA GLY A 105 -10.27 -1.89 -10.89
C GLY A 105 -10.22 -1.42 -9.44
N TRP A 106 -11.30 -1.64 -8.71
CA TRP A 106 -11.52 -1.08 -7.38
C TRP A 106 -10.88 -1.85 -6.23
N SER A 107 -10.38 -3.06 -6.47
CA SER A 107 -9.87 -3.90 -5.39
C SER A 107 -8.66 -3.26 -4.67
N LEU A 108 -8.57 -3.49 -3.36
CA LEU A 108 -7.38 -3.14 -2.58
C LEU A 108 -6.31 -4.23 -2.68
N VAL A 109 -6.72 -5.49 -2.82
CA VAL A 109 -5.89 -6.67 -2.97
C VAL A 109 -6.19 -7.31 -4.32
N ASP A 110 -5.17 -7.60 -5.11
CA ASP A 110 -5.35 -8.22 -6.42
C ASP A 110 -5.75 -9.71 -6.33
N TYR A 111 -6.01 -10.31 -7.48
CA TYR A 111 -6.42 -11.71 -7.60
C TYR A 111 -5.43 -12.71 -7.00
N TYR A 112 -4.12 -12.41 -7.00
CA TYR A 112 -3.09 -13.29 -6.48
C TYR A 112 -2.76 -13.01 -5.00
N GLY A 113 -3.50 -12.09 -4.36
CA GLY A 113 -3.33 -11.75 -2.95
C GLY A 113 -2.31 -10.64 -2.68
N TYR A 114 -1.78 -9.96 -3.71
CA TYR A 114 -0.85 -8.85 -3.49
C TYR A 114 -1.61 -7.54 -3.21
N PRO A 115 -1.22 -6.79 -2.17
CA PRO A 115 -1.79 -5.47 -1.90
C PRO A 115 -1.44 -4.47 -3.02
N LYS A 116 -2.45 -3.76 -3.53
CA LYS A 116 -2.30 -2.62 -4.46
C LYS A 116 -2.03 -1.33 -3.68
N GLY A 117 -1.71 -0.24 -4.40
CA GLY A 117 -1.51 1.08 -3.80
C GLY A 117 -2.68 1.51 -2.90
N GLY A 118 -3.93 1.23 -3.31
CA GLY A 118 -5.11 1.51 -2.49
C GLY A 118 -5.07 0.86 -1.11
N TYR A 119 -4.56 -0.37 -0.98
CA TYR A 119 -4.47 -1.06 0.32
C TYR A 119 -3.58 -0.29 1.29
N TYR A 120 -2.40 0.14 0.85
CA TYR A 120 -1.47 0.90 1.68
C TYR A 120 -2.03 2.28 2.05
N GLY A 121 -2.77 2.91 1.13
CA GLY A 121 -3.47 4.18 1.41
C GLY A 121 -4.55 4.01 2.47
N PHE A 122 -5.32 2.91 2.38
CA PHE A 122 -6.30 2.54 3.40
C PHE A 122 -5.64 2.20 4.74
N GLN A 123 -4.59 1.37 4.73
CA GLN A 123 -3.84 0.95 5.92
C GLN A 123 -3.31 2.15 6.70
N LYS A 124 -2.75 3.14 5.99
CA LYS A 124 -2.27 4.40 6.59
C LYS A 124 -3.42 5.20 7.22
N ALA A 125 -4.50 5.43 6.47
CA ALA A 125 -5.60 6.26 6.93
C ALA A 125 -6.51 5.57 7.98
N ALA A 126 -6.45 4.24 8.08
CA ALA A 126 -7.22 3.44 9.04
C ALA A 126 -6.45 3.10 10.34
N ARG A 127 -5.27 3.71 10.56
CA ARG A 127 -4.54 3.55 11.84
C ARG A 127 -5.41 4.03 13.02
N PRO A 128 -5.28 3.43 14.22
CA PRO A 128 -6.13 3.78 15.36
C PRO A 128 -6.14 5.27 15.70
N VAL A 129 -5.01 5.95 15.53
CA VAL A 129 -4.88 7.41 15.65
C VAL A 129 -4.19 7.93 14.40
N ILE A 130 -4.74 8.99 13.79
CA ILE A 130 -4.13 9.65 12.61
C ILE A 130 -4.08 11.16 12.78
N ALA A 131 -3.08 11.75 12.13
CA ALA A 131 -3.02 13.16 11.78
C ALA A 131 -3.73 13.39 10.45
N SER A 132 -4.45 14.51 10.30
CA SER A 132 -4.97 14.94 8.99
C SER A 132 -5.03 16.46 8.90
N ILE A 133 -4.72 17.01 7.72
CA ILE A 133 -4.76 18.46 7.47
C ILE A 133 -5.87 18.72 6.45
N GLU A 134 -6.69 19.74 6.72
CA GLU A 134 -7.74 20.19 5.81
C GLU A 134 -7.66 21.70 5.63
N LYS A 135 -7.51 22.16 4.38
CA LYS A 135 -7.67 23.57 4.06
C LYS A 135 -9.16 23.88 3.99
N ASN A 136 -9.67 24.66 4.93
CA ASN A 136 -11.03 25.15 4.96
C ASN A 136 -11.08 26.51 4.27
N GLU A 137 -11.48 26.52 3.00
CA GLU A 137 -11.57 27.74 2.19
C GLU A 137 -12.65 28.72 2.72
N GLU A 138 -13.74 28.22 3.31
CA GLU A 138 -14.81 29.08 3.85
C GLU A 138 -14.38 29.81 5.12
N ALA A 139 -13.67 29.11 6.02
CA ALA A 139 -13.14 29.69 7.25
C ALA A 139 -11.81 30.43 7.04
N GLY A 140 -11.14 30.23 5.89
CA GLY A 140 -9.83 30.78 5.61
C GLY A 140 -8.74 30.21 6.53
N THR A 141 -8.77 28.91 6.81
CA THR A 141 -7.85 28.24 7.74
C THR A 141 -7.33 26.91 7.23
N TYR A 142 -6.21 26.45 7.80
CA TYR A 142 -5.76 25.07 7.76
C TYR A 142 -6.11 24.43 9.12
N ALA A 143 -7.11 23.55 9.10
CA ALA A 143 -7.54 22.78 10.26
C ALA A 143 -6.62 21.56 10.44
N CYS A 144 -6.02 21.45 11.62
CA CYS A 144 -5.12 20.38 12.02
C CYS A 144 -5.89 19.35 12.85
N TRP A 145 -6.28 18.25 12.22
CA TRP A 145 -7.13 17.23 12.82
C TRP A 145 -6.33 16.09 13.45
N VAL A 146 -6.80 15.62 14.60
CA VAL A 146 -6.40 14.36 15.22
C VAL A 146 -7.63 13.48 15.33
N CYS A 147 -7.64 12.33 14.64
CA CYS A 147 -8.75 11.39 14.66
C CYS A 147 -8.36 10.13 15.43
N SER A 148 -9.12 9.79 16.47
CA SER A 148 -8.88 8.64 17.33
C SER A 148 -10.05 7.66 17.29
N ASP A 149 -9.76 6.38 17.08
CA ASP A 149 -10.68 5.26 17.27
C ASP A 149 -10.43 4.52 18.60
N LYS A 150 -9.54 5.03 19.46
CA LYS A 150 -9.25 4.44 20.77
C LYS A 150 -10.42 4.66 21.74
N PRO A 151 -10.79 3.66 22.57
CA PRO A 151 -11.86 3.82 23.56
C PRO A 151 -11.44 4.68 24.77
N GLU A 152 -10.14 4.95 24.94
CA GLU A 152 -9.58 5.84 25.93
C GLU A 152 -9.32 7.27 25.39
N VAL A 153 -9.21 8.23 26.31
CA VAL A 153 -8.70 9.58 25.99
C VAL A 153 -7.25 9.46 25.58
N ILE A 154 -6.89 10.05 24.43
CA ILE A 154 -5.51 10.16 24.00
C ILE A 154 -4.98 11.57 24.23
N ARG A 155 -3.68 11.68 24.52
CA ARG A 155 -2.95 12.94 24.67
C ARG A 155 -1.66 12.86 23.89
N GLY A 156 -1.21 14.00 23.39
CA GLY A 156 0.03 14.08 22.65
C GLY A 156 0.37 15.50 22.27
N THR A 157 1.49 15.62 21.54
CA THR A 157 1.95 16.87 20.97
C THR A 157 1.93 16.72 19.45
N ALA A 158 1.43 17.75 18.77
CA ALA A 158 1.50 17.89 17.33
C ALA A 158 2.58 18.93 16.98
N THR A 159 3.37 18.64 15.95
CA THR A 159 4.35 19.56 15.38
C THR A 159 4.06 19.75 13.90
N LEU A 160 3.65 20.97 13.55
CA LEU A 160 3.32 21.40 12.19
C LEU A 160 4.52 22.16 11.61
N ARG A 161 4.99 21.77 10.42
CA ARG A 161 6.21 22.33 9.79
C ARG A 161 6.01 22.58 8.31
N VAL A 162 6.56 23.68 7.79
CA VAL A 162 6.71 23.88 6.35
C VAL A 162 8.11 23.43 5.94
N LEU A 163 8.19 22.43 5.08
CA LEU A 163 9.44 21.82 4.62
C LEU A 163 9.72 22.17 3.16
N THR A 164 10.95 22.59 2.86
CA THR A 164 11.43 22.76 1.48
C THR A 164 11.87 21.41 0.91
N LEU A 165 11.28 21.01 -0.22
CA LEU A 165 11.46 19.71 -0.86
C LEU A 165 12.91 19.47 -1.29
N GLY A 166 13.54 20.52 -1.81
CA GLY A 166 14.90 20.49 -2.30
C GLY A 166 15.98 20.64 -1.23
N SER A 167 15.67 20.78 0.06
CA SER A 167 16.70 20.96 1.10
C SER A 167 17.34 19.63 1.52
N LEU A 168 18.60 19.68 1.97
CA LEU A 168 19.21 18.62 2.78
C LEU A 168 18.76 18.75 4.24
N ALA A 169 18.94 17.69 5.03
CA ALA A 169 18.35 17.53 6.37
C ALA A 169 18.56 18.70 7.35
N GLU A 170 19.68 19.42 7.26
CA GLU A 170 20.04 20.49 8.21
C GLU A 170 19.25 21.80 8.01
N ASP A 171 18.63 22.02 6.83
CA ASP A 171 17.98 23.29 6.44
C ASP A 171 16.55 23.13 5.90
N ALA A 172 15.85 22.06 6.29
CA ALA A 172 14.62 21.69 5.58
C ALA A 172 13.36 22.44 6.05
N ALA A 173 13.22 22.75 7.33
CA ALA A 173 12.02 23.42 7.86
C ALA A 173 12.17 24.95 7.93
N VAL A 174 11.31 25.68 7.21
CA VAL A 174 11.33 27.15 7.15
C VAL A 174 10.35 27.81 8.12
N TRP A 175 9.43 27.02 8.68
CA TRP A 175 8.43 27.44 9.65
C TRP A 175 8.01 26.23 10.48
N SER A 176 7.70 26.45 11.77
CA SER A 176 7.23 25.40 12.67
C SER A 176 6.31 25.97 13.76
N ARG A 177 5.30 25.17 14.16
CA ARG A 177 4.48 25.42 15.33
C ARG A 177 4.16 24.09 16.01
N SER A 178 4.24 24.07 17.34
CA SER A 178 3.85 22.91 18.14
C SER A 178 2.69 23.26 19.06
N PHE A 179 1.82 22.29 19.31
CA PHE A 179 0.69 22.41 20.21
C PHE A 179 0.35 21.06 20.83
N ASP A 180 -0.07 21.09 22.09
CA ASP A 180 -0.57 19.91 22.78
C ASP A 180 -2.04 19.70 22.48
N PHE A 181 -2.47 18.45 22.47
CA PHE A 181 -3.86 18.09 22.24
C PHE A 181 -4.33 16.98 23.19
N ALA A 182 -5.65 16.88 23.32
CA ALA A 182 -6.30 15.77 23.98
C ALA A 182 -7.59 15.43 23.23
N ALA A 183 -7.68 14.23 22.67
CA ALA A 183 -8.88 13.74 22.01
C ALA A 183 -9.61 12.77 22.95
N GLY A 184 -10.93 12.97 23.10
CA GLY A 184 -11.77 12.07 23.86
C GLY A 184 -11.82 10.66 23.26
N ALA A 185 -12.47 9.75 24.00
CA ALA A 185 -12.73 8.39 23.55
C ALA A 185 -13.43 8.38 22.18
N GLY A 186 -12.82 7.74 21.19
CA GLY A 186 -13.38 7.60 19.84
C GLY A 186 -13.69 8.92 19.15
N ALA A 187 -12.93 9.99 19.44
CA ALA A 187 -13.19 11.34 18.95
C ALA A 187 -12.25 11.77 17.83
N SER A 188 -12.78 12.58 16.91
CA SER A 188 -12.00 13.39 15.97
C SER A 188 -12.09 14.85 16.40
N ILE A 189 -10.94 15.49 16.59
CA ILE A 189 -10.86 16.87 17.05
C ILE A 189 -10.05 17.71 16.07
N GLU A 190 -10.41 18.98 15.95
CA GLU A 190 -9.52 20.01 15.41
C GLU A 190 -8.58 20.45 16.54
N ALA A 191 -7.35 19.96 16.52
CA ALA A 191 -6.34 20.22 17.55
C ALA A 191 -5.75 21.64 17.44
N ALA A 192 -5.73 22.21 16.23
CA ALA A 192 -5.39 23.60 15.98
C ALA A 192 -6.00 24.10 14.67
N SER A 193 -6.16 25.41 14.55
CA SER A 193 -6.55 26.11 13.32
C SER A 193 -5.51 27.17 13.00
N ILE A 194 -4.90 27.11 11.82
CA ILE A 194 -3.89 28.07 11.38
C ILE A 194 -4.49 28.98 10.31
N PRO A 195 -4.39 30.31 10.40
CA PRO A 195 -4.89 31.20 9.35
C PRO A 195 -4.27 30.86 7.99
N ALA A 196 -5.10 30.73 6.95
CA ALA A 196 -4.63 30.40 5.60
C ALA A 196 -3.63 31.44 5.08
N ALA A 197 -3.83 32.73 5.39
CA ALA A 197 -2.91 33.80 5.02
C ALA A 197 -1.48 33.60 5.57
N GLU A 198 -1.32 32.91 6.71
CA GLU A 198 0.01 32.61 7.28
C GLU A 198 0.72 31.51 6.47
N LEU A 199 0.00 30.45 6.12
CA LEU A 199 0.59 29.27 5.45
C LEU A 199 0.64 29.43 3.93
N ASP A 200 -0.34 30.07 3.30
CA ASP A 200 -0.37 30.32 1.85
C ASP A 200 0.80 31.22 1.40
N ALA A 201 1.33 32.07 2.31
CA ALA A 201 2.53 32.85 2.05
C ALA A 201 3.82 32.01 2.05
N LEU A 202 3.78 30.81 2.62
CA LEU A 202 4.93 29.91 2.79
C LEU A 202 4.86 28.69 1.86
N LEU A 203 3.66 28.25 1.51
CA LEU A 203 3.41 27.07 0.69
C LEU A 203 3.42 27.43 -0.79
N ASP A 204 4.27 26.72 -1.53
CA ASP A 204 4.37 26.75 -2.97
C ASP A 204 4.66 25.33 -3.47
N HIS A 205 4.87 25.17 -4.77
CA HIS A 205 5.20 23.87 -5.35
C HIS A 205 6.55 23.28 -4.90
N GLY A 206 7.43 24.08 -4.30
CA GLY A 206 8.72 23.63 -3.74
C GLY A 206 8.66 23.29 -2.24
N ARG A 207 7.49 23.41 -1.61
CA ARG A 207 7.31 23.22 -0.17
C ARG A 207 6.06 22.41 0.17
N VAL A 208 6.12 21.73 1.31
CA VAL A 208 5.01 20.95 1.86
C VAL A 208 4.78 21.28 3.32
N LEU A 209 3.53 21.16 3.75
CA LEU A 209 3.13 21.25 5.14
C LEU A 209 3.09 19.84 5.73
N ILE A 210 3.76 19.64 6.86
CA ILE A 210 3.87 18.35 7.53
C ILE A 210 3.34 18.50 8.94
N MET A 211 2.43 17.62 9.34
CA MET A 211 1.99 17.49 10.72
C MET A 211 2.42 16.12 11.26
N ASP A 212 3.34 16.14 12.21
CA ASP A 212 3.72 14.98 13.02
C ASP A 212 2.95 15.01 14.35
N ILE A 213 2.36 13.89 14.75
CA ILE A 213 1.76 13.74 16.09
C ILE A 213 2.47 12.61 16.83
N ALA A 214 2.67 12.79 18.13
CA ALA A 214 3.24 11.77 19.00
C ALA A 214 2.58 11.77 20.38
N GLY A 215 2.44 10.59 20.98
CA GLY A 215 1.93 10.39 22.33
C GLY A 215 2.03 8.92 22.75
N GLU A 216 1.36 8.53 23.84
CA GLU A 216 1.34 7.13 24.30
C GLU A 216 0.72 6.16 23.28
N PHE A 217 -0.10 6.68 22.36
CA PHE A 217 -0.69 5.93 21.26
C PHE A 217 0.31 5.60 20.12
N GLY A 218 1.53 6.14 20.17
CA GLY A 218 2.54 6.08 19.12
C GLY A 218 2.62 7.38 18.33
N GLU A 219 2.94 7.26 17.04
CA GLU A 219 3.17 8.38 16.14
C GLU A 219 2.40 8.23 14.82
N ASP A 220 2.07 9.38 14.21
CA ASP A 220 1.54 9.43 12.86
C ASP A 220 1.93 10.75 12.16
N ARG A 221 1.91 10.75 10.82
CA ARG A 221 2.27 11.91 10.00
C ARG A 221 1.26 12.13 8.87
N CYS A 222 0.76 13.36 8.79
CA CYS A 222 0.08 13.90 7.62
C CYS A 222 1.02 14.82 6.83
N ILE A 223 0.91 14.76 5.50
CA ILE A 223 1.61 15.66 4.59
C ILE A 223 0.56 16.29 3.68
N TYR A 224 0.59 17.61 3.59
CA TYR A 224 -0.23 18.43 2.73
C TYR A 224 0.68 19.19 1.76
N PHE A 225 0.31 19.22 0.48
CA PHE A 225 0.99 19.96 -0.58
C PHE A 225 0.01 20.95 -1.22
N ALA A 226 0.53 22.08 -1.70
CA ALA A 226 -0.27 23.05 -2.43
C ALA A 226 -0.54 22.54 -3.85
N GLY A 227 -1.80 22.62 -4.30
CA GLY A 227 -2.20 22.17 -5.63
C GLY A 227 -2.20 20.65 -5.78
N LEU A 228 -1.68 20.15 -6.90
CA LEU A 228 -1.64 18.73 -7.23
C LEU A 228 -0.25 18.13 -6.97
N PRO A 229 -0.15 16.82 -6.66
CA PRO A 229 1.16 16.18 -6.49
C PRO A 229 2.04 16.28 -7.75
N ALA A 230 1.43 16.36 -8.94
CA ALA A 230 2.10 16.55 -10.22
C ALA A 230 2.85 17.88 -10.35
N GLU A 231 2.46 18.89 -9.57
CA GLU A 231 3.04 20.23 -9.65
C GLU A 231 4.23 20.40 -8.72
N MET A 232 4.48 19.43 -7.82
CA MET A 232 5.59 19.47 -6.87
C MET A 232 6.94 19.58 -7.59
N GLN A 233 7.74 20.55 -7.19
CA GLN A 233 9.11 20.75 -7.66
C GLN A 233 10.05 19.83 -6.88
N LEU A 234 9.98 18.55 -7.20
CA LEU A 234 10.84 17.53 -6.65
C LEU A 234 12.26 17.69 -7.20
N ALA A 235 13.24 17.35 -6.36
CA ALA A 235 14.62 17.20 -6.75
C ALA A 235 15.00 15.72 -6.59
N PRO A 236 16.01 15.21 -7.31
CA PRO A 236 16.50 13.86 -7.12
C PRO A 236 16.77 13.59 -5.64
N SER A 237 16.03 12.63 -5.08
CA SER A 237 15.94 12.45 -3.64
C SER A 237 17.18 11.81 -3.01
N GLY A 238 18.04 11.18 -3.81
CA GLY A 238 19.14 10.34 -3.30
C GLY A 238 18.64 9.06 -2.63
N LEU A 239 17.39 8.66 -2.92
CA LEU A 239 16.76 7.46 -2.36
C LEU A 239 17.61 6.21 -2.64
N ARG A 240 17.85 5.44 -1.59
CA ARG A 240 18.65 4.21 -1.65
C ARG A 240 18.22 3.20 -0.60
N ILE A 241 18.52 1.95 -0.87
CA ILE A 241 18.49 0.89 0.12
C ILE A 241 19.77 0.99 0.95
N GLU A 242 19.64 1.25 2.25
CA GLU A 242 20.76 1.33 3.17
C GLU A 242 21.18 -0.06 3.66
N SER A 243 20.22 -0.94 3.94
CA SER A 243 20.50 -2.31 4.38
C SER A 243 19.35 -3.27 4.10
N ARG A 244 19.69 -4.57 4.11
CA ARG A 244 18.74 -5.68 4.02
C ARG A 244 19.04 -6.67 5.13
N ALA A 245 17.99 -7.27 5.70
CA ALA A 245 18.10 -8.35 6.64
C ALA A 245 17.11 -9.47 6.28
N GLY A 246 17.38 -10.70 6.74
CA GLY A 246 16.56 -11.88 6.44
C GLY A 246 17.02 -12.65 5.20
N GLY A 247 16.13 -13.48 4.66
CA GLY A 247 16.39 -14.37 3.53
C GLY A 247 15.50 -14.08 2.31
N PRO A 248 15.59 -14.89 1.25
CA PRO A 248 14.95 -14.60 -0.04
C PRO A 248 13.42 -14.57 0.01
N ARG A 249 12.80 -15.20 1.04
CA ARG A 249 11.34 -15.26 1.19
C ARG A 249 10.78 -14.34 2.27
N VAL A 250 11.56 -14.03 3.31
CA VAL A 250 11.11 -13.22 4.45
C VAL A 250 12.30 -12.42 4.96
N GLY A 251 12.10 -11.13 5.17
CA GLY A 251 13.14 -10.25 5.69
C GLY A 251 12.68 -8.81 5.84
N SER A 252 13.64 -7.89 5.85
CA SER A 252 13.38 -6.46 5.85
C SER A 252 14.36 -5.68 4.96
N VAL A 253 13.91 -4.51 4.51
CA VAL A 253 14.70 -3.55 3.75
C VAL A 253 14.64 -2.21 4.47
N THR A 254 15.79 -1.61 4.74
CA THR A 254 15.87 -0.25 5.29
C THR A 254 16.22 0.70 4.16
N VAL A 255 15.40 1.73 3.97
CA VAL A 255 15.57 2.76 2.93
C VAL A 255 15.76 4.13 3.57
N THR A 256 16.48 5.00 2.86
CA THR A 256 16.74 6.38 3.26
C THR A 256 16.86 7.27 2.03
N ALA A 257 16.63 8.56 2.19
CA ALA A 257 16.82 9.58 1.15
C ALA A 257 17.57 10.79 1.71
N ASP A 258 18.29 11.52 0.85
CA ASP A 258 19.03 12.73 1.24
C ASP A 258 18.14 13.98 1.17
N ARG A 259 17.12 13.96 0.30
CA ARG A 259 16.07 14.98 0.18
C ARG A 259 14.69 14.35 0.32
N TYR A 260 13.63 15.15 0.22
CA TYR A 260 12.27 14.65 0.24
C TYR A 260 12.03 13.65 -0.90
N ALA A 261 11.55 12.46 -0.58
CA ALA A 261 11.16 11.45 -1.57
C ALA A 261 9.64 11.22 -1.52
N LYS A 262 8.96 11.54 -2.62
CA LYS A 262 7.51 11.34 -2.76
C LYS A 262 7.22 9.93 -3.27
N ALA A 263 6.18 9.30 -2.72
CA ALA A 263 5.62 8.05 -3.21
C ALA A 263 6.66 6.93 -3.34
N VAL A 264 7.54 6.85 -2.35
CA VAL A 264 8.51 5.78 -2.18
C VAL A 264 7.75 4.46 -2.13
N HIS A 265 8.03 3.59 -3.08
CA HIS A 265 7.48 2.24 -3.09
C HIS A 265 8.51 1.20 -3.47
N LEU A 266 8.35 0.03 -2.87
CA LEU A 266 9.12 -1.17 -3.15
C LEU A 266 8.32 -2.04 -4.11
N HIS A 267 8.99 -2.52 -5.15
CA HIS A 267 8.41 -3.39 -6.15
C HIS A 267 9.11 -4.75 -6.15
N GLY A 268 8.32 -5.81 -6.10
CA GLY A 268 8.75 -7.22 -6.13
C GLY A 268 7.59 -8.12 -5.74
N ALA A 269 7.70 -9.42 -6.00
CA ALA A 269 6.67 -10.43 -5.69
C ALA A 269 6.60 -10.75 -4.17
N PHE A 270 6.37 -9.70 -3.37
CA PHE A 270 6.33 -9.75 -1.91
C PHE A 270 5.17 -8.91 -1.38
N VAL A 271 4.67 -9.29 -0.20
CA VAL A 271 3.83 -8.44 0.64
C VAL A 271 4.74 -7.62 1.54
N PHE A 272 4.66 -6.30 1.42
CA PHE A 272 5.41 -5.35 2.24
C PHE A 272 4.59 -4.91 3.44
N SER A 273 5.24 -4.58 4.57
CA SER A 273 4.56 -4.07 5.77
C SER A 273 4.07 -2.63 5.61
N ASP A 274 4.72 -1.87 4.75
CA ASP A 274 4.41 -0.48 4.38
C ASP A 274 4.89 -0.23 2.94
N ASN A 275 4.18 0.61 2.19
CA ASN A 275 4.51 0.94 0.80
C ASN A 275 3.84 2.27 0.40
N TYR A 276 4.26 2.89 -0.71
CA TYR A 276 3.71 4.18 -1.20
C TYR A 276 3.79 5.35 -0.19
N PHE A 277 4.83 5.35 0.65
CA PHE A 277 5.04 6.38 1.67
C PHE A 277 5.94 7.52 1.18
N ASP A 278 6.01 8.60 1.94
CA ASP A 278 6.96 9.70 1.69
C ASP A 278 8.09 9.62 2.74
N LEU A 279 9.31 9.96 2.34
CA LEU A 279 10.47 10.07 3.24
C LEU A 279 10.94 11.50 3.34
N LEU A 280 11.22 11.94 4.58
CA LEU A 280 11.89 13.22 4.81
C LEU A 280 13.40 13.09 4.63
N PRO A 281 14.12 14.21 4.38
CA PRO A 281 15.57 14.23 4.31
C PRO A 281 16.21 13.54 5.53
N GLY A 282 17.03 12.51 5.31
CA GLY A 282 17.73 11.76 6.35
C GLY A 282 16.87 10.77 7.15
N GLU A 283 15.57 10.67 6.88
CA GLU A 283 14.69 9.68 7.52
C GLU A 283 15.02 8.26 7.03
N ARG A 284 15.07 7.32 7.97
CA ARG A 284 15.18 5.90 7.69
C ARG A 284 13.85 5.22 7.95
N ARG A 285 13.44 4.35 7.02
CA ARG A 285 12.29 3.47 7.22
C ARG A 285 12.68 2.02 6.96
N THR A 286 12.30 1.14 7.88
CA THR A 286 12.49 -0.31 7.75
C THR A 286 11.16 -0.96 7.38
N ILE A 287 11.14 -1.69 6.26
CA ILE A 287 9.97 -2.35 5.71
C ILE A 287 10.20 -3.84 5.73
N ALA A 288 9.34 -4.58 6.44
CA ALA A 288 9.34 -6.03 6.39
C ALA A 288 8.71 -6.52 5.09
N TYR A 289 9.19 -7.62 4.54
CA TYR A 289 8.63 -8.27 3.36
C TYR A 289 8.46 -9.78 3.59
N ARG A 290 7.45 -10.36 2.96
CA ARG A 290 7.24 -11.81 2.89
C ARG A 290 6.73 -12.25 1.51
N SER A 291 7.22 -13.37 1.00
CA SER A 291 6.72 -13.99 -0.23
C SER A 291 5.35 -14.63 0.01
N LEU A 292 4.51 -14.65 -1.03
CA LEU A 292 3.27 -15.42 -1.07
C LEU A 292 3.45 -16.81 -1.67
N GLU A 293 4.62 -17.10 -2.25
CA GLU A 293 4.93 -18.45 -2.69
C GLU A 293 4.94 -19.38 -1.49
N ALA A 294 4.12 -20.42 -1.53
CA ALA A 294 4.12 -21.44 -0.51
C ALA A 294 5.55 -21.99 -0.38
N ALA A 295 6.03 -22.19 0.85
CA ALA A 295 7.13 -23.14 1.03
C ALA A 295 6.65 -24.44 0.37
N ALA A 296 7.43 -24.94 -0.60
CA ALA A 296 7.11 -26.18 -1.29
C ALA A 296 6.63 -27.20 -0.25
N TYR A 297 5.41 -27.69 -0.41
CA TYR A 297 4.83 -28.66 0.50
C TYR A 297 5.71 -29.92 0.42
N SER A 298 6.60 -30.10 1.39
CA SER A 298 7.53 -31.23 1.48
C SER A 298 6.94 -32.31 2.38
N GLY A 299 5.69 -32.69 2.15
CA GLY A 299 5.00 -33.72 2.92
C GLY A 299 4.30 -34.67 1.98
N GLU A 300 4.90 -35.84 1.74
CA GLU A 300 4.05 -37.02 1.58
C GLU A 300 3.28 -37.19 2.91
N PRO A 301 1.95 -37.45 2.88
CA PRO A 301 1.26 -37.78 4.11
C PRO A 301 1.87 -39.08 4.66
N GLU A 302 2.53 -38.99 5.82
CA GLU A 302 2.87 -40.19 6.59
C GLU A 302 1.55 -40.90 6.91
N ASP A 303 1.40 -42.12 6.38
CA ASP A 303 0.34 -43.06 6.75
C ASP A 303 0.50 -43.44 8.23
N GLU A 304 0.06 -42.58 9.14
CA GLU A 304 -0.23 -42.99 10.51
C GLU A 304 -1.56 -43.74 10.54
N ALA A 305 -1.46 -45.04 10.29
CA ALA A 305 -2.45 -46.00 10.72
C ALA A 305 -2.60 -45.92 12.26
N GLY A 306 -3.66 -45.26 12.74
CA GLY A 306 -3.90 -45.20 14.18
C GLY A 306 -5.23 -44.57 14.60
N GLY A 307 -6.20 -45.42 14.95
CA GLY A 307 -7.12 -45.17 16.07
C GLY A 307 -8.32 -44.27 15.79
N GLY A 308 -9.45 -44.89 15.47
CA GLY A 308 -10.69 -44.19 15.17
C GLY A 308 -11.43 -43.55 16.34
N VAL A 309 -12.37 -42.68 15.99
CA VAL A 309 -13.71 -42.58 16.60
C VAL A 309 -14.65 -42.22 15.45
N ARG A 310 -15.60 -43.11 15.13
CA ARG A 310 -16.72 -42.82 14.23
C ARG A 310 -17.89 -42.37 15.10
N ASP A 311 -18.29 -41.11 14.99
CA ASP A 311 -19.61 -40.68 15.44
C ASP A 311 -20.67 -41.18 14.45
N GLY A 312 -21.68 -41.83 15.00
CA GLY A 312 -22.72 -42.52 14.28
C GLY A 312 -23.70 -41.56 13.60
N VAL A 313 -23.92 -41.79 12.31
CA VAL A 313 -25.18 -41.47 11.64
C VAL A 313 -25.59 -42.73 10.89
N GLU A 314 -26.61 -43.40 11.43
CA GLU A 314 -27.28 -44.53 10.79
C GLU A 314 -28.00 -44.05 9.52
N VAL A 315 -27.61 -44.57 8.37
CA VAL A 315 -28.47 -44.62 7.18
C VAL A 315 -28.48 -46.07 6.69
N ARG A 316 -29.69 -46.60 6.54
CA ARG A 316 -30.01 -48.00 6.29
C ARG A 316 -29.51 -48.49 4.92
N ASP A 317 -29.04 -49.74 4.94
CA ASP A 317 -28.68 -50.59 3.81
C ASP A 317 -29.82 -50.77 2.80
N GLU A 318 -29.48 -50.74 1.51
CA GLU A 318 -29.96 -51.74 0.53
C GLU A 318 -28.81 -52.15 -0.40
N ALA A 319 -28.83 -53.42 -0.77
CA ALA A 319 -27.72 -54.26 -1.23
C ALA A 319 -27.29 -54.08 -2.69
N GLY A 320 -26.06 -54.54 -3.00
CA GLY A 320 -25.64 -54.88 -4.36
C GLY A 320 -24.14 -55.14 -4.51
N ASP A 321 -23.75 -56.42 -4.42
CA ASP A 321 -22.76 -57.16 -5.25
C ASP A 321 -21.55 -56.35 -5.81
N GLY A 322 -20.29 -56.61 -5.47
CA GLY A 322 -19.57 -57.87 -5.65
C GLY A 322 -18.29 -57.59 -6.45
N MET A 323 -17.26 -58.41 -6.24
CA MET A 323 -16.00 -58.55 -6.99
C MET A 323 -14.75 -57.77 -6.52
N ARG A 324 -13.83 -58.57 -5.97
CA ARG A 324 -12.40 -58.32 -5.77
C ARG A 324 -11.67 -58.55 -7.09
N ASP A 325 -10.55 -57.85 -7.29
CA ASP A 325 -9.35 -58.45 -7.87
C ASP A 325 -8.08 -57.75 -7.37
N GLU A 326 -7.12 -58.56 -6.95
CA GLU A 326 -5.77 -58.22 -6.50
C GLU A 326 -4.79 -58.29 -7.68
N ALA A 327 -3.82 -57.37 -7.72
CA ALA A 327 -2.42 -57.54 -8.18
C ALA A 327 -1.76 -56.16 -8.16
N GLY A 328 -0.58 -55.89 -7.61
CA GLY A 328 0.57 -56.74 -7.33
C GLY A 328 1.78 -56.20 -8.10
N GLY A 329 2.78 -55.69 -7.37
CA GLY A 329 4.11 -55.30 -7.88
C GLY A 329 4.37 -53.78 -7.82
N GLY A 330 5.42 -53.23 -7.22
CA GLY A 330 6.66 -53.82 -6.73
C GLY A 330 7.87 -53.08 -7.32
N VAL A 331 8.54 -52.30 -6.47
CA VAL A 331 9.99 -51.98 -6.46
C VAL A 331 10.49 -50.92 -7.46
N HIS A 332 10.99 -49.79 -6.96
CA HIS A 332 12.43 -49.45 -6.92
C HIS A 332 12.65 -48.06 -6.31
N ASP A 333 13.12 -48.06 -5.06
CA ASP A 333 13.67 -46.91 -4.34
C ASP A 333 15.19 -46.93 -4.56
N GLU A 334 15.75 -45.88 -5.18
CA GLU A 334 17.19 -45.59 -5.13
C GLU A 334 17.37 -44.23 -4.46
N ALA A 335 17.70 -44.31 -3.17
CA ALA A 335 18.15 -43.18 -2.37
C ALA A 335 19.56 -42.76 -2.81
N GLY A 336 19.65 -41.61 -3.48
CA GLY A 336 20.90 -40.89 -3.71
C GLY A 336 21.07 -39.77 -2.69
N ASP A 337 21.87 -40.04 -1.65
CA ASP A 337 22.44 -39.06 -0.75
C ASP A 337 23.42 -38.15 -1.51
N ALA A 338 23.10 -36.85 -1.60
CA ALA A 338 24.01 -35.82 -2.08
C ALA A 338 23.92 -34.62 -1.13
N GLY A 339 24.90 -34.56 -0.23
CA GLY A 339 25.04 -33.52 0.77
C GLY A 339 25.26 -32.11 0.22
N ALA A 340 24.92 -31.17 1.10
CA ALA A 340 25.62 -29.91 1.37
C ALA A 340 25.99 -29.03 0.17
N GLY A 341 25.10 -28.09 -0.12
CA GLY A 341 25.42 -26.82 -0.76
C GLY A 341 24.41 -25.77 -0.34
N ALA A 342 24.58 -25.18 0.84
CA ALA A 342 23.88 -23.93 1.15
C ALA A 342 24.41 -22.85 0.20
N GLN A 343 23.79 -22.74 -0.97
CA GLN A 343 23.95 -21.58 -1.84
C GLN A 343 23.61 -20.35 -1.00
N ALA A 344 24.52 -19.37 -0.97
CA ALA A 344 24.22 -18.04 -0.49
C ALA A 344 23.00 -17.56 -1.29
N GLY A 345 21.83 -17.57 -0.65
CA GLY A 345 20.57 -17.27 -1.32
C GLY A 345 20.68 -15.90 -1.97
N GLU A 346 20.44 -15.86 -3.28
CA GLU A 346 20.43 -14.64 -4.08
C GLU A 346 19.53 -13.60 -3.40
N ALA A 347 20.03 -12.36 -3.29
CA ALA A 347 19.27 -11.31 -2.64
C ALA A 347 17.91 -11.14 -3.35
N PRO A 348 16.79 -10.97 -2.62
CA PRO A 348 15.48 -10.87 -3.24
C PRO A 348 15.44 -9.67 -4.17
N ALA A 349 14.94 -9.89 -5.40
CA ALA A 349 14.75 -8.85 -6.41
C ALA A 349 13.66 -7.87 -5.95
N ILE A 350 14.09 -6.83 -5.22
CA ILE A 350 13.24 -5.72 -4.77
C ILE A 350 13.80 -4.44 -5.35
N GLU A 351 13.04 -3.85 -6.27
CA GLU A 351 13.29 -2.54 -6.86
C GLU A 351 12.76 -1.44 -5.91
N LEU A 352 13.49 -0.34 -5.81
CA LEU A 352 13.11 0.82 -5.00
C LEU A 352 12.81 1.99 -5.94
N ILE A 353 11.63 2.58 -5.79
CA ILE A 353 11.09 3.57 -6.72
C ILE A 353 10.60 4.78 -5.92
N ALA A 354 10.81 5.98 -6.44
CA ALA A 354 10.17 7.21 -5.98
C ALA A 354 10.03 8.19 -7.13
N TRP A 355 9.24 9.24 -6.90
CA TRP A 355 9.12 10.34 -7.84
C TRP A 355 10.34 11.25 -7.68
N ASN A 356 10.83 11.78 -8.80
CA ASN A 356 11.95 12.70 -8.87
C ASN A 356 11.54 14.02 -9.50
#